data_AF-A0A8H8R7A0-F1
#
_entry.id   AF-A0A8H8R7A0-F1
#
_cell.length_a   1.000
_cell.length_b   1.000
_cell.length_c   1.000
_cell.angle_alpha   90.00
_cell.angle_beta   90.00
_cell.angle_gamma   90.00
#
_symmetry.space_group_name_H-M   'P 1'
#
loop_
_entity.id
_entity.type
_entity.pdbx_description
1 polymer ?
#
loop_
_entity_poly.entity_id
_entity_poly.type
_entity_poly.pdbx_seq_one_letter_code
_entity_poly.pdbx_strand_id
1 'polypeptide(L)'
;MIRACALLCLVVFQVAIAIEIDVDDVESIKKAASIAAYDMVSYYKGNESGQTPGKLPEPPYYWWESGAMWGALINYWHYTGDTTYNDITMQGLQFQVGIDKDFNPQNESAEMGNDDQAFWAMAALSAAETKFPSPPNPGDPSWLSLAQAVFNEQIGRWDTTTCGGGLRWQVYQINGYDLKNSISNGCLFNIASRLARYTNDDHYAQWAVKVWEWMEEIGLIDQNYNIDHNQWSYNAATVLMGASTMYNYTNGDPVWRTRTQGLIDAIALAFFPDGIMKDICEQYDKCNTDEHSFKAYLSRWMGQSTQMAPFIYDKTIALLKSSANAAAAQCTGGSRGMTCGLKWFLNGTWDGSDGVGQQMAALEVFQSTMVRYIGVPLTNSTGGTSISNPNAGHNSSAVPPAQRITPPTKGDKAGAWMLTAFIAIMAAWACWFMCISAWESGLTGAATAGAFREKIATVMDVKGKGRVVKTGAPRNKWIGVDHVGSPIREEKRGSRYRQRDHFA
;
A
#
# COMPACT_ATOMS: atom_id res chain seq x y z
N MET A 1 67.30 12.25 10.23
CA MET A 1 66.68 12.79 8.99
C MET A 1 66.19 11.61 8.17
N ILE A 2 64.99 11.72 7.58
CA ILE A 2 64.26 10.67 6.84
C ILE A 2 63.45 9.73 7.74
N ARG A 3 62.18 10.11 7.99
CA ARG A 3 60.98 9.26 8.20
C ARG A 3 59.89 10.09 8.91
N ALA A 4 59.46 11.17 8.28
CA ALA A 4 58.32 11.98 8.73
C ALA A 4 57.76 12.77 7.54
N CYS A 5 57.32 12.09 6.49
CA CYS A 5 56.61 12.69 5.35
C CYS A 5 55.98 11.58 4.49
N ALA A 6 54.95 10.90 5.00
CA ALA A 6 54.10 10.01 4.18
C ALA A 6 52.80 9.68 4.92
N LEU A 7 52.02 10.70 5.26
CA LEU A 7 50.60 10.58 5.64
C LEU A 7 49.94 11.91 5.27
N LEU A 8 50.10 12.31 4.01
CA LEU A 8 49.22 13.31 3.43
C LEU A 8 47.87 12.60 3.26
N CYS A 9 46.92 12.99 4.11
CA CYS A 9 45.53 12.61 4.00
C CYS A 9 45.06 12.92 2.56
N LEU A 10 44.75 11.87 1.80
CA LEU A 10 43.84 11.97 0.66
C LEU A 10 42.45 12.27 1.24
N VAL A 11 42.25 13.52 1.67
CA VAL A 11 40.91 14.09 1.77
C VAL A 11 40.50 14.33 0.33
N VAL A 12 39.92 13.31 -0.29
CA VAL A 12 39.10 13.52 -1.50
C VAL A 12 37.93 14.36 -1.01
N PHE A 13 38.02 15.68 -1.18
CA PHE A 13 36.85 16.52 -1.13
C PHE A 13 35.93 16.02 -2.25
N GLN A 14 34.95 15.18 -1.90
CA GLN A 14 33.80 14.98 -2.76
C GLN A 14 33.11 16.34 -2.82
N VAL A 15 33.37 17.08 -3.89
CA VAL A 15 32.58 18.26 -4.22
C VAL A 15 31.19 17.71 -4.56
N ALA A 16 30.27 17.78 -3.60
CA ALA A 16 28.87 17.48 -3.87
C ALA A 16 28.35 18.54 -4.84
N ILE A 17 28.12 18.13 -6.09
CA ILE A 17 27.50 18.98 -7.10
C ILE A 17 26.01 18.70 -7.02
N ALA A 18 25.25 19.69 -6.55
CA ALA A 18 23.79 19.65 -6.55
C ALA A 18 23.26 19.33 -7.95
N ILE A 19 22.03 18.81 -8.03
CA ILE A 19 21.37 18.71 -9.33
C ILE A 19 21.22 20.12 -9.91
N GLU A 20 21.88 20.38 -11.03
CA GLU A 20 21.66 21.60 -11.81
C GLU A 20 20.38 21.45 -12.63
N ILE A 21 19.44 22.38 -12.46
CA ILE A 21 18.21 22.44 -13.23
C ILE A 21 18.01 23.85 -13.78
N ASP A 22 17.66 23.92 -15.06
CA ASP A 22 17.08 25.09 -15.70
C ASP A 22 15.62 24.75 -16.00
N VAL A 23 14.70 25.31 -15.21
CA VAL A 23 13.26 25.02 -15.29
C VAL A 23 12.58 25.61 -16.53
N ASP A 24 13.32 26.31 -17.39
CA ASP A 24 12.88 26.77 -18.70
C ASP A 24 13.44 25.94 -19.87
N ASP A 25 14.42 25.06 -19.61
CA ASP A 25 15.01 24.15 -20.60
C ASP A 25 14.55 22.70 -20.43
N VAL A 26 13.87 22.17 -21.45
CA VAL A 26 13.29 20.81 -21.43
C VAL A 26 14.35 19.73 -21.22
N GLU A 27 15.52 19.86 -21.85
CA GLU A 27 16.57 18.84 -21.73
C GLU A 27 17.25 18.88 -20.34
N SER A 28 17.43 20.07 -19.77
CA SER A 28 17.85 20.24 -18.37
C SER A 28 16.88 19.57 -17.39
N ILE A 29 15.57 19.80 -17.56
CA ILE A 29 14.54 19.16 -16.70
C ILE A 29 14.56 17.64 -16.85
N LYS A 30 14.64 17.10 -18.08
CA LYS A 30 14.74 15.64 -18.31
C LYS A 30 15.96 15.04 -17.64
N LYS A 31 17.11 15.72 -17.68
CA LYS A 31 18.33 15.28 -17.01
C LYS A 31 18.16 15.24 -15.49
N ALA A 32 17.59 16.28 -14.89
CA ALA A 32 17.28 16.29 -13.46
C ALA A 32 16.30 15.18 -13.07
N ALA A 33 15.23 15.00 -13.83
CA ALA A 33 14.26 13.92 -13.63
C ALA A 33 14.90 12.53 -13.75
N SER A 34 15.79 12.32 -14.72
CA SER A 34 16.51 11.05 -14.89
C SER A 34 17.38 10.70 -13.69
N ILE A 35 18.05 11.68 -13.09
CA ILE A 35 18.85 11.49 -11.87
C ILE A 35 17.95 11.05 -10.70
N ALA A 36 16.84 11.75 -10.47
CA ALA A 36 15.89 11.41 -9.40
C ALA A 36 15.22 10.05 -9.63
N ALA A 37 14.84 9.73 -10.87
CA ALA A 37 14.26 8.43 -11.24
C ALA A 37 15.26 7.29 -11.00
N TYR A 38 16.53 7.49 -11.37
CA TYR A 38 17.59 6.51 -11.12
C TYR A 38 17.75 6.23 -9.62
N ASP A 39 17.84 7.28 -8.79
CA ASP A 39 17.97 7.09 -7.34
C ASP A 39 16.74 6.44 -6.74
N MET A 40 15.53 6.84 -7.16
CA MET A 40 14.29 6.20 -6.72
C MET A 40 14.27 4.70 -7.05
N VAL A 41 14.59 4.32 -8.29
CA VAL A 41 14.62 2.92 -8.72
C VAL A 41 15.73 2.12 -8.05
N SER A 42 16.80 2.76 -7.57
CA SER A 42 17.89 2.07 -6.88
C SER A 42 17.47 1.35 -5.57
N TYR A 43 16.37 1.81 -4.95
CA TYR A 43 15.76 1.18 -3.77
C TYR A 43 14.92 -0.06 -4.13
N TYR A 44 14.46 -0.18 -5.38
CA TYR A 44 13.66 -1.32 -5.81
C TYR A 44 14.53 -2.57 -5.98
N LYS A 45 14.01 -3.70 -5.47
CA LYS A 45 14.65 -5.03 -5.54
C LYS A 45 13.73 -6.09 -6.14
N GLY A 46 12.45 -5.78 -6.40
CA GLY A 46 11.45 -6.76 -6.84
C GLY A 46 11.72 -7.43 -8.19
N ASN A 47 12.62 -6.89 -9.02
CA ASN A 47 13.07 -7.52 -10.26
C ASN A 47 14.26 -8.47 -10.07
N GLU A 48 14.83 -8.56 -8.87
CA GLU A 48 15.91 -9.51 -8.56
C GLU A 48 15.35 -10.91 -8.29
N SER A 49 16.17 -11.94 -8.55
CA SER A 49 15.76 -13.32 -8.35
C SER A 49 15.39 -13.60 -6.89
N GLY A 50 14.20 -14.16 -6.67
CA GLY A 50 13.69 -14.50 -5.34
C GLY A 50 12.95 -13.37 -4.63
N GLN A 51 12.85 -12.19 -5.25
CA GLN A 51 12.06 -11.06 -4.75
C GLN A 51 10.64 -11.08 -5.35
N THR A 52 9.77 -10.20 -4.82
CA THR A 52 8.38 -10.06 -5.27
C THR A 52 8.26 -8.86 -6.22
N PRO A 53 7.97 -9.06 -7.52
CA PRO A 53 7.80 -7.96 -8.44
C PRO A 53 6.70 -7.00 -8.00
N GLY A 54 6.94 -5.71 -8.19
CA GLY A 54 5.98 -4.67 -7.84
C GLY A 54 6.02 -4.21 -6.40
N LYS A 55 6.72 -4.90 -5.47
CA LYS A 55 6.87 -4.44 -4.08
C LYS A 55 8.23 -3.78 -3.84
N LEU A 56 8.20 -2.64 -3.16
CA LEU A 56 9.35 -2.06 -2.49
C LEU A 56 9.75 -2.90 -1.26
N PRO A 57 11.01 -2.81 -0.79
CA PRO A 57 11.44 -3.50 0.42
C PRO A 57 10.65 -3.04 1.66
N GLU A 58 10.08 -4.00 2.38
CA GLU A 58 9.34 -3.79 3.61
C GLU A 58 10.13 -4.39 4.80
N PRO A 59 10.38 -3.65 5.89
CA PRO A 59 10.22 -2.20 6.08
C PRO A 59 11.26 -1.36 5.31
N PRO A 60 11.06 -0.04 5.12
CA PRO A 60 10.00 0.78 5.73
C PRO A 60 8.78 1.04 4.84
N TYR A 61 8.78 0.61 3.58
CA TYR A 61 7.77 0.99 2.60
C TYR A 61 6.56 0.06 2.65
N TYR A 62 5.36 0.64 2.67
CA TYR A 62 4.10 -0.08 2.59
C TYR A 62 3.74 -0.42 1.13
N TRP A 63 2.83 -1.36 0.94
CA TRP A 63 2.47 -1.85 -0.39
C TRP A 63 1.99 -0.75 -1.35
N TRP A 64 1.20 0.21 -0.85
CA TRP A 64 0.63 1.29 -1.65
C TRP A 64 1.68 2.24 -2.24
N GLU A 65 2.78 2.51 -1.51
CA GLU A 65 3.85 3.41 -1.97
C GLU A 65 4.58 2.82 -3.18
N SER A 66 4.58 1.49 -3.30
CA SER A 66 5.05 0.82 -4.52
C SER A 66 4.16 1.16 -5.71
N GLY A 67 2.84 1.09 -5.54
CA GLY A 67 1.86 1.52 -6.56
C GLY A 67 2.06 2.98 -6.98
N ALA A 68 2.34 3.84 -6.00
CA ALA A 68 2.62 5.24 -6.24
C ALA A 68 3.93 5.48 -7.03
N MET A 69 4.99 4.73 -6.73
CA MET A 69 6.25 4.73 -7.48
C MET A 69 6.04 4.33 -8.94
N TRP A 70 5.24 3.29 -9.20
CA TRP A 70 4.92 2.89 -10.59
C TRP A 70 4.18 3.98 -11.34
N GLY A 71 3.27 4.70 -10.68
CA GLY A 71 2.62 5.89 -11.24
C GLY A 71 3.63 6.99 -11.61
N ALA A 72 4.62 7.24 -10.76
CA ALA A 72 5.68 8.22 -11.04
C ALA A 72 6.56 7.82 -12.24
N LEU A 73 6.84 6.52 -12.40
CA LEU A 73 7.61 6.01 -13.54
C LEU A 73 6.83 6.03 -14.86
N ILE A 74 5.51 5.82 -14.84
CA ILE A 74 4.66 6.05 -16.01
C ILE A 74 4.72 7.51 -16.44
N ASN A 75 4.62 8.44 -15.48
CA ASN A 75 4.77 9.87 -15.79
C ASN A 75 6.17 10.18 -16.31
N TYR A 76 7.23 9.64 -15.69
CA TYR A 76 8.60 9.84 -16.17
C TYR A 76 8.75 9.45 -17.62
N TRP A 77 8.28 8.25 -18.00
CA TRP A 77 8.27 7.82 -19.40
C TRP A 77 7.48 8.79 -20.28
N HIS A 78 6.27 9.17 -19.85
CA HIS A 78 5.41 10.04 -20.64
C HIS A 78 6.01 11.44 -20.87
N TYR A 79 6.69 11.99 -19.87
CA TYR A 79 7.26 13.33 -19.90
C TYR A 79 8.61 13.37 -20.62
N THR A 80 9.44 12.34 -20.45
CA THR A 80 10.82 12.34 -20.96
C THR A 80 10.99 11.57 -22.26
N GLY A 81 10.12 10.59 -22.52
CA GLY A 81 10.27 9.60 -23.58
C GLY A 81 11.24 8.47 -23.24
N ASP A 82 11.86 8.48 -22.05
CA ASP A 82 12.79 7.44 -21.61
C ASP A 82 12.05 6.15 -21.25
N THR A 83 12.39 5.06 -21.94
CA THR A 83 11.76 3.74 -21.78
C THR A 83 12.48 2.83 -20.79
N THR A 84 13.56 3.29 -20.14
CA THR A 84 14.46 2.48 -19.30
C THR A 84 13.72 1.66 -18.23
N TYR A 85 12.65 2.21 -17.66
CA TYR A 85 11.91 1.58 -16.55
C TYR A 85 10.56 0.98 -16.95
N ASN A 86 10.22 0.96 -18.24
CA ASN A 86 8.89 0.52 -18.69
C ASN A 86 8.64 -0.96 -18.36
N ASP A 87 9.61 -1.83 -18.58
CA ASP A 87 9.45 -3.27 -18.38
C ASP A 87 9.23 -3.62 -16.90
N ILE A 88 10.02 -3.03 -15.99
CA ILE A 88 9.85 -3.24 -14.54
C ILE A 88 8.54 -2.64 -14.02
N THR A 89 8.12 -1.50 -14.59
CA THR A 89 6.86 -0.84 -14.22
C THR A 89 5.67 -1.69 -14.63
N MET A 90 5.69 -2.21 -15.86
CA MET A 90 4.66 -3.12 -16.35
C MET A 90 4.60 -4.41 -15.54
N GLN A 91 5.76 -5.03 -15.30
CA GLN A 91 5.86 -6.26 -14.51
C GLN A 91 5.33 -6.02 -13.08
N GLY A 92 5.72 -4.93 -12.45
CA GLY A 92 5.31 -4.59 -11.08
C GLY A 92 3.81 -4.39 -10.96
N LEU A 93 3.21 -3.59 -11.84
CA LEU A 93 1.76 -3.39 -11.88
C LEU A 93 1.01 -4.70 -12.13
N GLN A 94 1.41 -5.48 -13.13
CA GLN A 94 0.70 -6.72 -13.49
C GLN A 94 0.84 -7.82 -12.43
N PHE A 95 1.96 -7.87 -11.71
CA PHE A 95 2.14 -8.87 -10.66
C PHE A 95 1.21 -8.62 -9.45
N GLN A 96 0.87 -7.36 -9.19
CA GLN A 96 0.13 -6.94 -7.99
C GLN A 96 -1.39 -6.86 -8.19
N VAL A 97 -1.92 -7.25 -9.35
CA VAL A 97 -3.36 -7.12 -9.68
C VAL A 97 -4.28 -8.04 -8.86
N GLY A 98 -3.73 -9.05 -8.19
CA GLY A 98 -4.52 -10.04 -7.43
C GLY A 98 -5.28 -11.03 -8.32
N ILE A 99 -5.90 -12.03 -7.68
CA ILE A 99 -6.61 -13.11 -8.40
C ILE A 99 -7.83 -12.62 -9.17
N ASP A 100 -8.50 -11.59 -8.65
CA ASP A 100 -9.70 -10.98 -9.22
C ASP A 100 -9.40 -9.81 -10.16
N LYS A 101 -8.12 -9.47 -10.35
CA LYS A 101 -7.65 -8.39 -11.25
C LYS A 101 -8.21 -7.02 -10.86
N ASP A 102 -8.11 -6.70 -9.57
CA ASP A 102 -8.71 -5.53 -8.92
C ASP A 102 -7.74 -4.84 -7.96
N PHE A 103 -6.44 -5.16 -7.98
CA PHE A 103 -5.47 -4.63 -7.01
C PHE A 103 -5.87 -4.87 -5.55
N ASN A 104 -6.53 -5.99 -5.25
CA ASN A 104 -6.78 -6.43 -3.88
C ASN A 104 -6.14 -7.82 -3.64
N PRO A 105 -4.79 -7.94 -3.75
CA PRO A 105 -4.11 -9.20 -3.51
C PRO A 105 -4.25 -9.65 -2.05
N GLN A 106 -4.60 -10.91 -1.84
CA GLN A 106 -4.88 -11.47 -0.51
C GLN A 106 -3.69 -11.34 0.47
N ASN A 107 -2.45 -11.36 -0.04
CA ASN A 107 -1.25 -11.22 0.78
C ASN A 107 -1.13 -9.85 1.46
N GLU A 108 -1.78 -8.81 0.92
CA GLU A 108 -1.73 -7.43 1.43
C GLU A 108 -2.95 -7.11 2.31
N SER A 109 -3.75 -8.12 2.66
CA SER A 109 -5.00 -7.94 3.44
C SER A 109 -4.82 -7.40 4.86
N ALA A 110 -3.60 -7.44 5.41
CA ALA A 110 -3.30 -6.91 6.74
C ALA A 110 -3.25 -5.37 6.81
N GLU A 111 -3.11 -4.71 5.66
CA GLU A 111 -2.96 -3.25 5.55
C GLU A 111 -3.83 -2.62 4.44
N MET A 112 -4.71 -3.41 3.81
CA MET A 112 -5.50 -2.99 2.65
C MET A 112 -6.55 -1.91 2.98
N GLY A 113 -6.19 -0.65 2.75
CA GLY A 113 -7.11 0.47 2.64
C GLY A 113 -7.69 0.67 1.23
N ASN A 114 -8.79 1.42 1.16
CA ASN A 114 -9.35 1.85 -0.12
C ASN A 114 -8.42 2.84 -0.83
N ASP A 115 -7.70 3.65 -0.07
CA ASP A 115 -6.60 4.49 -0.54
C ASP A 115 -5.44 3.65 -1.09
N ASP A 116 -5.00 2.60 -0.38
CA ASP A 116 -3.95 1.69 -0.87
C ASP A 116 -4.30 1.13 -2.25
N GLN A 117 -5.48 0.50 -2.36
CA GLN A 117 -6.01 -0.03 -3.63
C GLN A 117 -6.10 1.06 -4.71
N ALA A 118 -6.49 2.29 -4.34
CA ALA A 118 -6.68 3.38 -5.28
C ALA A 118 -5.37 3.91 -5.87
N PHE A 119 -4.25 3.92 -5.13
CA PHE A 119 -2.98 4.38 -5.69
C PHE A 119 -2.51 3.51 -6.86
N TRP A 120 -2.73 2.20 -6.77
CA TRP A 120 -2.51 1.27 -7.89
C TRP A 120 -3.45 1.53 -9.07
N ALA A 121 -4.74 1.73 -8.80
CA ALA A 121 -5.72 2.07 -9.82
C ALA A 121 -5.40 3.38 -10.53
N MET A 122 -4.97 4.41 -9.80
CA MET A 122 -4.59 5.70 -10.36
C MET A 122 -3.33 5.60 -11.23
N ALA A 123 -2.38 4.73 -10.88
CA ALA A 123 -1.23 4.42 -11.73
C ALA A 123 -1.67 3.72 -13.03
N ALA A 124 -2.55 2.71 -12.95
CA ALA A 124 -3.11 2.06 -14.12
C ALA A 124 -3.93 3.04 -15.00
N LEU A 125 -4.69 3.94 -14.38
CA LEU A 125 -5.44 4.96 -15.12
C LEU A 125 -4.49 5.94 -15.85
N SER A 126 -3.37 6.30 -15.23
CA SER A 126 -2.31 7.09 -15.89
C SER A 126 -1.69 6.33 -17.06
N ALA A 127 -1.47 5.02 -16.93
CA ALA A 127 -1.01 4.18 -18.04
C ALA A 127 -2.00 4.19 -19.22
N ALA A 128 -3.30 4.12 -18.96
CA ALA A 128 -4.34 4.21 -19.99
C ALA A 128 -4.38 5.60 -20.68
N GLU A 129 -4.26 6.66 -19.89
CA GLU A 129 -4.31 8.06 -20.33
C GLU A 129 -3.06 8.51 -21.09
N THR A 130 -1.91 7.89 -20.84
CA THR A 130 -0.64 8.24 -21.49
C THR A 130 -0.25 7.30 -22.63
N LYS A 131 -1.10 6.29 -22.92
CA LYS A 131 -0.82 5.22 -23.90
C LYS A 131 0.46 4.43 -23.55
N PHE A 132 0.67 4.18 -22.26
CA PHE A 132 1.72 3.29 -21.80
C PHE A 132 1.56 1.90 -22.46
N PRO A 133 2.66 1.20 -22.79
CA PRO A 133 2.60 -0.08 -23.48
C PRO A 133 1.63 -1.07 -22.80
N SER A 134 0.85 -1.77 -23.62
CA SER A 134 -0.12 -2.75 -23.10
C SER A 134 0.59 -4.02 -22.60
N PRO A 135 0.03 -4.70 -21.59
CA PRO A 135 0.54 -5.99 -21.14
C PRO A 135 0.62 -7.01 -22.30
N PRO A 136 1.72 -7.78 -22.42
CA PRO A 136 1.93 -8.66 -23.57
C PRO A 136 1.07 -9.93 -23.52
N ASN A 137 0.68 -10.40 -22.33
CA ASN A 137 -0.12 -11.62 -22.24
C ASN A 137 -1.60 -11.30 -22.48
N PRO A 138 -2.29 -11.98 -23.41
CA PRO A 138 -3.71 -11.72 -23.69
C PRO A 138 -4.65 -11.98 -22.50
N GLY A 139 -4.19 -12.73 -21.48
CA GLY A 139 -4.93 -13.00 -20.26
C GLY A 139 -4.82 -11.90 -19.21
N ASP A 140 -3.87 -10.97 -19.34
CA ASP A 140 -3.63 -9.91 -18.38
C ASP A 140 -4.69 -8.81 -18.54
N PRO A 141 -5.17 -8.21 -17.42
CA PRO A 141 -6.11 -7.10 -17.49
C PRO A 141 -5.45 -5.87 -18.13
N SER A 142 -6.22 -5.14 -18.93
CA SER A 142 -5.80 -3.84 -19.45
C SER A 142 -5.71 -2.81 -18.31
N TRP A 143 -4.94 -1.74 -18.54
CA TRP A 143 -4.81 -0.64 -17.58
C TRP A 143 -6.15 0.03 -17.23
N LEU A 144 -7.04 0.20 -18.21
CA LEU A 144 -8.35 0.79 -18.00
C LEU A 144 -9.26 -0.16 -17.22
N SER A 145 -9.22 -1.46 -17.53
CA SER A 145 -10.03 -2.45 -16.81
C SER A 145 -9.65 -2.57 -15.34
N LEU A 146 -8.36 -2.41 -15.00
CA LEU A 146 -7.90 -2.38 -13.61
C LEU A 146 -8.48 -1.18 -12.85
N ALA A 147 -8.45 0.01 -13.45
CA ALA A 147 -9.05 1.20 -12.85
C ALA A 147 -10.57 1.06 -12.69
N GLN A 148 -11.26 0.49 -13.70
CA GLN A 148 -12.69 0.20 -13.63
C GLN A 148 -13.02 -0.84 -12.55
N ALA A 149 -12.16 -1.85 -12.36
CA ALA A 149 -12.31 -2.85 -11.31
C ALA A 149 -12.31 -2.22 -9.92
N VAL A 150 -11.28 -1.41 -9.63
CA VAL A 150 -11.16 -0.73 -8.34
C VAL A 150 -12.31 0.24 -8.10
N PHE A 151 -12.71 1.02 -9.12
CA PHE A 151 -13.88 1.88 -9.01
C PHE A 151 -15.14 1.07 -8.62
N ASN A 152 -15.42 -0.02 -9.33
CA ASN A 152 -16.59 -0.86 -9.09
C ASN A 152 -16.58 -1.51 -7.69
N GLU A 153 -15.41 -1.96 -7.23
CA GLU A 153 -15.24 -2.47 -5.86
C GLU A 153 -15.52 -1.38 -4.83
N GLN A 154 -14.92 -0.20 -4.99
CA GLN A 154 -15.05 0.90 -4.05
C GLN A 154 -16.47 1.42 -3.96
N ILE A 155 -17.17 1.65 -5.07
CA ILE A 155 -18.57 2.08 -5.01
C ILE A 155 -19.47 1.03 -4.36
N GLY A 156 -19.12 -0.25 -4.46
CA GLY A 156 -19.79 -1.35 -3.75
C GLY A 156 -19.58 -1.33 -2.23
N ARG A 157 -18.53 -0.65 -1.75
CA ARG A 157 -18.22 -0.43 -0.32
C ARG A 157 -18.72 0.91 0.21
N TRP A 158 -19.42 1.72 -0.59
CA TRP A 158 -19.99 2.98 -0.14
C TRP A 158 -21.00 2.76 0.99
N ASP A 159 -20.65 3.20 2.20
CA ASP A 159 -21.40 2.89 3.41
C ASP A 159 -22.35 4.04 3.79
N THR A 160 -23.66 3.86 3.61
CA THR A 160 -24.67 4.85 4.01
C THR A 160 -25.21 4.65 5.43
N THR A 161 -24.74 3.65 6.18
CA THR A 161 -25.24 3.36 7.54
C THR A 161 -24.72 4.35 8.58
N THR A 162 -23.56 4.96 8.32
CA THR A 162 -22.93 6.00 9.15
C THR A 162 -22.56 7.19 8.29
N CYS A 163 -22.58 8.40 8.86
CA CYS A 163 -22.14 9.65 8.19
C CYS A 163 -22.83 9.93 6.83
N GLY A 164 -24.03 9.39 6.57
CA GLY A 164 -24.78 9.62 5.33
C GLY A 164 -24.18 9.03 4.04
N GLY A 165 -23.02 8.36 4.12
CA GLY A 165 -22.24 7.92 2.97
C GLY A 165 -20.76 7.81 3.29
N GLY A 166 -19.94 7.66 2.26
CA GLY A 166 -18.48 7.64 2.36
C GLY A 166 -17.87 6.24 2.39
N LEU A 167 -16.69 6.13 1.80
CA LEU A 167 -15.79 5.01 2.02
C LEU A 167 -15.15 5.11 3.39
N ARG A 168 -15.03 3.95 4.03
CA ARG A 168 -14.13 3.74 5.17
C ARG A 168 -12.69 3.71 4.67
N TRP A 169 -11.76 3.97 5.59
CA TRP A 169 -10.34 3.87 5.29
C TRP A 169 -9.99 2.44 4.89
N GLN A 170 -10.22 1.48 5.78
CA GLN A 170 -9.85 0.09 5.57
C GLN A 170 -10.91 -0.70 4.78
N VAL A 171 -10.46 -1.61 3.91
CA VAL A 171 -11.33 -2.57 3.21
C VAL A 171 -11.82 -3.65 4.17
N TYR A 172 -10.94 -4.12 5.05
CA TYR A 172 -11.23 -5.16 6.04
C TYR A 172 -11.47 -4.58 7.42
N GLN A 173 -12.16 -5.34 8.29
CA GLN A 173 -12.46 -4.95 9.67
C GLN A 173 -11.21 -5.05 10.57
N ILE A 174 -10.23 -4.19 10.28
CA ILE A 174 -8.98 -4.02 10.99
C ILE A 174 -8.88 -2.58 11.54
N ASN A 175 -7.80 -2.26 12.24
CA ASN A 175 -7.60 -0.93 12.82
C ASN A 175 -7.71 0.15 11.73
N GLY A 176 -8.59 1.13 11.94
CA GLY A 176 -8.89 2.17 10.94
C GLY A 176 -10.21 1.94 10.18
N TYR A 177 -10.85 0.77 10.26
CA TYR A 177 -12.11 0.49 9.56
C TYR A 177 -13.27 1.43 9.93
N ASP A 178 -13.30 1.94 11.16
CA ASP A 178 -14.35 2.87 11.60
C ASP A 178 -14.09 4.32 11.21
N LEU A 179 -12.94 4.62 10.60
CA LEU A 179 -12.61 5.94 10.09
C LEU A 179 -13.11 6.08 8.64
N LYS A 180 -13.81 7.16 8.33
CA LYS A 180 -14.03 7.65 6.97
C LYS A 180 -13.16 8.87 6.76
N ASN A 181 -12.11 8.76 5.95
CA ASN A 181 -11.09 9.79 5.81
C ASN A 181 -11.17 10.49 4.43
N SER A 182 -10.46 11.60 4.33
CA SER A 182 -10.37 12.38 3.08
C SER A 182 -9.66 11.62 1.97
N ILE A 183 -8.60 10.84 2.26
CA ILE A 183 -7.80 10.20 1.21
C ILE A 183 -8.56 9.11 0.47
N SER A 184 -9.24 8.19 1.16
CA SER A 184 -9.97 7.10 0.49
C SER A 184 -11.09 7.64 -0.42
N ASN A 185 -11.77 8.69 0.03
CA ASN A 185 -12.86 9.32 -0.72
C ASN A 185 -12.33 10.25 -1.83
N GLY A 186 -11.27 11.01 -1.58
CA GLY A 186 -10.59 11.83 -2.59
C GLY A 186 -10.01 10.99 -3.73
N CYS A 187 -9.47 9.82 -3.42
CA CYS A 187 -9.04 8.83 -4.39
C CYS A 187 -10.19 8.30 -5.27
N LEU A 188 -11.32 7.90 -4.67
CA LEU A 188 -12.52 7.49 -5.43
C LEU A 188 -13.01 8.64 -6.33
N PHE A 189 -13.05 9.87 -5.81
CA PHE A 189 -13.43 11.05 -6.59
C PHE A 189 -12.50 11.29 -7.79
N ASN A 190 -11.19 11.18 -7.60
CA ASN A 190 -10.17 11.31 -8.65
C ASN A 190 -10.37 10.24 -9.74
N ILE A 191 -10.48 8.96 -9.34
CA ILE A 191 -10.70 7.84 -10.26
C ILE A 191 -12.01 8.02 -11.03
N ALA A 192 -13.11 8.34 -10.34
CA ALA A 192 -14.41 8.55 -10.97
C ALA A 192 -14.37 9.67 -12.01
N SER A 193 -13.79 10.83 -11.66
CA SER A 193 -13.68 11.97 -12.57
C SER A 193 -12.87 11.63 -13.82
N ARG A 194 -11.74 10.94 -13.66
CA ARG A 194 -10.87 10.52 -14.77
C ARG A 194 -11.50 9.44 -15.63
N LEU A 195 -12.20 8.46 -15.05
CA LEU A 195 -12.96 7.47 -15.79
C LEU A 195 -14.10 8.11 -16.59
N ALA A 196 -14.82 9.08 -16.02
CA ALA A 196 -15.86 9.84 -16.72
C ALA A 196 -15.29 10.49 -17.99
N ARG A 197 -14.17 11.21 -17.84
CA ARG A 197 -13.48 11.84 -18.97
C ARG A 197 -12.94 10.85 -19.99
N TYR A 198 -12.29 9.77 -19.55
CA TYR A 198 -11.68 8.80 -20.46
C TYR A 198 -12.72 8.05 -21.29
N THR A 199 -13.82 7.64 -20.65
CA THR A 199 -14.83 6.77 -21.25
C THR A 199 -16.00 7.54 -21.87
N ASN A 200 -16.17 8.81 -21.50
CA ASN A 200 -17.33 9.63 -21.80
C ASN A 200 -18.65 9.01 -21.26
N ASP A 201 -18.60 8.49 -20.03
CA ASP A 201 -19.73 7.83 -19.36
C ASP A 201 -20.14 8.60 -18.09
N ASP A 202 -21.38 9.10 -18.10
CA ASP A 202 -21.98 9.89 -17.03
C ASP A 202 -22.10 9.12 -15.70
N HIS A 203 -22.08 7.79 -15.72
CA HIS A 203 -22.14 6.99 -14.48
C HIS A 203 -20.99 7.35 -13.54
N TYR A 204 -19.78 7.47 -14.08
CA TYR A 204 -18.61 7.86 -13.29
C TYR A 204 -18.72 9.32 -12.83
N ALA A 205 -19.24 10.22 -13.68
CA ALA A 205 -19.43 11.62 -13.34
C ALA A 205 -20.45 11.82 -12.20
N GLN A 206 -21.53 11.03 -12.19
CA GLN A 206 -22.52 11.04 -11.13
C GLN A 206 -21.92 10.59 -9.79
N TRP A 207 -21.05 9.58 -9.81
CA TRP A 207 -20.29 9.20 -8.62
C TRP A 207 -19.30 10.28 -8.18
N ALA A 208 -18.62 10.95 -9.11
CA ALA A 208 -17.73 12.06 -8.78
C ALA A 208 -18.49 13.20 -8.07
N VAL A 209 -19.67 13.58 -8.57
CA VAL A 209 -20.57 14.55 -7.92
C VAL A 209 -20.98 14.08 -6.53
N LYS A 210 -21.44 12.83 -6.40
CA LYS A 210 -21.89 12.24 -5.13
C LYS A 210 -20.79 12.25 -4.06
N VAL A 211 -19.56 11.90 -4.43
CA VAL A 211 -18.43 11.88 -3.48
C VAL A 211 -18.07 13.31 -3.06
N TRP A 212 -18.01 14.26 -4.01
CA TRP A 212 -17.78 15.67 -3.70
C TRP A 212 -18.82 16.19 -2.70
N GLU A 213 -20.10 16.04 -3.02
CA GLU A 213 -21.20 16.55 -2.20
C GLU A 213 -21.18 15.97 -0.80
N TRP A 214 -20.88 14.67 -0.68
CA TRP A 214 -20.71 14.03 0.62
C TRP A 214 -19.54 14.61 1.41
N MET A 215 -18.36 14.78 0.78
CA MET A 215 -17.18 15.34 1.47
C MET A 215 -17.44 16.77 1.95
N GLU A 216 -18.16 17.58 1.18
CA GLU A 216 -18.59 18.94 1.56
C GLU A 216 -19.63 18.90 2.70
N GLU A 217 -20.65 18.04 2.61
CA GLU A 217 -21.72 17.92 3.60
C GLU A 217 -21.20 17.54 5.00
N ILE A 218 -20.24 16.61 5.07
CA ILE A 218 -19.66 16.17 6.35
C ILE A 218 -18.51 17.05 6.84
N GLY A 219 -18.14 18.10 6.08
CA GLY A 219 -17.11 19.06 6.45
C GLY A 219 -15.66 18.60 6.22
N LEU A 220 -15.42 17.57 5.40
CA LEU A 220 -14.07 17.26 4.92
C LEU A 220 -13.59 18.29 3.89
N ILE A 221 -14.50 18.92 3.15
CA ILE A 221 -14.21 20.12 2.36
C ILE A 221 -14.88 21.29 3.06
N ASP A 222 -14.09 22.23 3.57
CA ASP A 222 -14.64 23.43 4.20
C ASP A 222 -15.00 24.52 3.17
N GLN A 223 -15.58 25.63 3.65
CA GLN A 223 -15.98 26.76 2.79
C GLN A 223 -14.81 27.47 2.10
N ASN A 224 -13.58 27.27 2.58
CA ASN A 224 -12.35 27.81 2.01
C ASN A 224 -11.62 26.76 1.16
N TYR A 225 -12.25 25.62 0.85
CA TYR A 225 -11.68 24.50 0.09
C TYR A 225 -10.48 23.82 0.76
N ASN A 226 -10.31 23.98 2.08
CA ASN A 226 -9.36 23.18 2.84
C ASN A 226 -9.88 21.75 2.93
N ILE A 227 -8.97 20.77 2.82
CA ILE A 227 -9.32 19.34 2.86
C ILE A 227 -8.90 18.72 4.19
N ASP A 228 -9.87 18.28 4.99
CA ASP A 228 -9.72 17.76 6.35
C ASP A 228 -9.33 18.82 7.39
N HIS A 229 -9.25 18.46 8.68
CA HIS A 229 -8.65 19.32 9.69
C HIS A 229 -7.12 19.27 9.65
N ASN A 230 -6.57 18.07 9.46
CA ASN A 230 -5.14 17.88 9.27
C ASN A 230 -4.81 18.01 7.78
N GLN A 231 -4.31 19.19 7.40
CA GLN A 231 -4.00 19.54 6.02
C GLN A 231 -2.77 18.77 5.52
N TRP A 232 -3.00 17.63 4.88
CA TRP A 232 -1.99 16.87 4.14
C TRP A 232 -2.06 17.18 2.65
N SER A 233 -0.91 17.45 2.02
CA SER A 233 -0.86 17.94 0.64
C SER A 233 -1.53 17.00 -0.38
N TYR A 234 -1.35 15.69 -0.20
CA TYR A 234 -1.92 14.68 -1.10
C TYR A 234 -3.47 14.61 -1.08
N ASN A 235 -4.11 14.96 0.04
CA ASN A 235 -5.57 15.03 0.14
C ASN A 235 -6.10 16.13 -0.78
N ALA A 236 -5.54 17.34 -0.67
CA ALA A 236 -5.88 18.45 -1.54
C ALA A 236 -5.58 18.16 -3.01
N ALA A 237 -4.48 17.46 -3.28
CA ALA A 237 -4.07 17.11 -4.62
C ALA A 237 -5.01 16.11 -5.32
N THR A 238 -5.51 15.08 -4.61
CA THR A 238 -6.51 14.14 -5.18
C THR A 238 -7.79 14.85 -5.58
N VAL A 239 -8.27 15.76 -4.72
CA VAL A 239 -9.49 16.54 -4.96
C VAL A 239 -9.29 17.58 -6.07
N LEU A 240 -8.13 18.24 -6.15
CA LEU A 240 -7.81 19.15 -7.25
C LEU A 240 -7.84 18.45 -8.62
N MET A 241 -7.24 17.25 -8.71
CA MET A 241 -7.25 16.48 -9.95
C MET A 241 -8.66 16.08 -10.37
N GLY A 242 -9.49 15.60 -9.43
CA GLY A 242 -10.88 15.25 -9.71
C GLY A 242 -11.69 16.47 -10.17
N ALA A 243 -11.60 17.60 -9.46
CA ALA A 243 -12.37 18.80 -9.77
C ALA A 243 -11.98 19.41 -11.13
N SER A 244 -10.68 19.51 -11.42
CA SER A 244 -10.21 20.02 -12.71
C SER A 244 -10.62 19.11 -13.87
N THR A 245 -10.61 17.79 -13.65
CA THR A 245 -11.07 16.80 -14.63
C THR A 245 -12.58 16.92 -14.87
N MET A 246 -13.39 17.11 -13.82
CA MET A 246 -14.82 17.35 -13.96
C MET A 246 -15.13 18.67 -14.69
N TYR A 247 -14.35 19.73 -14.44
CA TYR A 247 -14.44 20.97 -15.23
C TYR A 247 -14.22 20.71 -16.72
N ASN A 248 -13.21 19.90 -17.06
CA ASN A 248 -12.92 19.53 -18.45
C ASN A 248 -14.05 18.69 -19.06
N TYR A 249 -14.49 17.65 -18.35
CA TYR A 249 -15.54 16.72 -18.78
C TYR A 249 -16.88 17.42 -19.04
N THR A 250 -17.24 18.35 -18.16
CA THR A 250 -18.50 19.12 -18.25
C THR A 250 -18.41 20.32 -19.20
N ASN A 251 -17.36 20.40 -20.02
CA ASN A 251 -17.15 21.48 -20.99
C ASN A 251 -17.13 22.88 -20.36
N GLY A 252 -16.52 23.01 -19.19
CA GLY A 252 -16.27 24.29 -18.54
C GLY A 252 -17.36 24.76 -17.58
N ASP A 253 -18.07 23.83 -16.94
CA ASP A 253 -19.12 24.16 -15.98
C ASP A 253 -18.65 25.15 -14.88
N PRO A 254 -19.39 26.24 -14.60
CA PRO A 254 -18.99 27.25 -13.64
C PRO A 254 -18.81 26.76 -12.20
N VAL A 255 -19.55 25.72 -11.78
CA VAL A 255 -19.42 25.13 -10.44
C VAL A 255 -18.06 24.45 -10.32
N TRP A 256 -17.70 23.60 -11.29
CA TRP A 256 -16.39 22.96 -11.30
C TRP A 256 -15.25 23.96 -11.47
N ARG A 257 -15.45 25.01 -12.26
CA ARG A 257 -14.48 26.12 -12.35
C ARG A 257 -14.20 26.75 -10.99
N THR A 258 -15.27 27.05 -10.24
CA THR A 258 -15.17 27.68 -8.91
C THR A 258 -14.49 26.75 -7.91
N ARG A 259 -14.87 25.47 -7.90
CA ARG A 259 -14.24 24.43 -7.08
C ARG A 259 -12.76 24.29 -7.37
N THR A 260 -12.37 24.17 -8.63
CA THR A 260 -10.96 24.07 -9.03
C THR A 260 -10.15 25.32 -8.65
N GLN A 261 -10.72 26.52 -8.85
CA GLN A 261 -10.06 27.77 -8.44
C GLN A 261 -9.86 27.83 -6.92
N GLY A 262 -10.90 27.51 -6.16
CA GLY A 262 -10.84 27.50 -4.70
C GLY A 262 -9.79 26.53 -4.16
N LEU A 263 -9.73 25.32 -4.70
CA LEU A 263 -8.74 24.31 -4.32
C LEU A 263 -7.31 24.75 -4.59
N ILE A 264 -7.01 25.31 -5.79
CA ILE A 264 -5.64 25.75 -6.08
C ILE A 264 -5.23 26.95 -5.21
N ASP A 265 -6.18 27.80 -4.82
CA ASP A 265 -5.94 28.93 -3.93
C ASP A 265 -5.66 28.46 -2.49
N ALA A 266 -6.44 27.51 -1.99
CA ALA A 266 -6.21 26.87 -0.69
C ALA A 266 -4.87 26.13 -0.64
N ILE A 267 -4.55 25.37 -1.70
CA ILE A 267 -3.27 24.67 -1.85
C ILE A 267 -2.09 25.64 -1.82
N ALA A 268 -2.17 26.73 -2.58
CA ALA A 268 -1.11 27.73 -2.62
C ALA A 268 -0.88 28.37 -1.25
N LEU A 269 -1.95 28.62 -0.48
CA LEU A 269 -1.87 29.17 0.86
C LEU A 269 -1.27 28.19 1.88
N ALA A 270 -1.71 26.93 1.85
CA ALA A 270 -1.36 25.94 2.86
C ALA A 270 0.03 25.32 2.65
N PHE A 271 0.38 25.01 1.39
CA PHE A 271 1.52 24.15 1.08
C PHE A 271 2.68 24.87 0.40
N PHE A 272 2.55 26.17 0.09
CA PHE A 272 3.64 26.95 -0.52
C PHE A 272 4.01 28.18 0.31
N PRO A 273 4.37 28.03 1.59
CA PRO A 273 4.92 29.14 2.36
C PRO A 273 6.16 29.68 1.63
N ASP A 274 6.19 30.99 1.44
CA ASP A 274 7.25 31.69 0.70
C ASP A 274 7.46 31.17 -0.75
N GLY A 275 6.46 30.50 -1.32
CA GLY A 275 6.47 29.97 -2.69
C GLY A 275 7.21 28.63 -2.86
N ILE A 276 7.59 27.94 -1.78
CA ILE A 276 8.26 26.63 -1.83
C ILE A 276 7.36 25.56 -1.22
N MET A 277 7.16 24.45 -1.94
CA MET A 277 6.31 23.36 -1.49
C MET A 277 6.81 22.71 -0.19
N LYS A 278 5.92 22.60 0.79
CA LYS A 278 6.19 22.04 2.12
C LYS A 278 4.95 21.38 2.71
N ASP A 279 5.13 20.18 3.26
CA ASP A 279 4.12 19.50 4.09
C ASP A 279 4.24 19.85 5.58
N ILE A 280 3.14 19.69 6.31
CA ILE A 280 3.02 20.09 7.72
C ILE A 280 4.04 19.40 8.65
N CYS A 281 4.40 18.15 8.35
CA CYS A 281 5.33 17.35 9.15
C CYS A 281 6.79 17.80 9.02
N GLU A 282 7.15 18.48 7.91
CA GLU A 282 8.54 18.79 7.57
C GLU A 282 9.17 19.80 8.53
N GLN A 283 8.37 20.70 9.10
CA GLN A 283 8.87 21.72 10.02
C GLN A 283 9.40 21.13 11.33
N TYR A 284 8.88 19.97 11.73
CA TYR A 284 9.08 19.42 13.06
C TYR A 284 9.91 18.13 13.06
N ASP A 285 10.42 17.71 11.90
CA ASP A 285 11.12 16.43 11.74
C ASP A 285 10.26 15.24 12.17
N LYS A 286 8.97 15.29 11.81
CA LYS A 286 7.95 14.29 12.19
C LYS A 286 7.37 13.51 11.03
N CYS A 287 7.86 13.72 9.81
CA CYS A 287 7.37 12.97 8.66
C CYS A 287 7.64 11.47 8.84
N ASN A 288 6.62 10.65 8.64
CA ASN A 288 6.79 9.20 8.52
C ASN A 288 7.08 8.80 7.06
N THR A 289 7.23 7.49 6.81
CA THR A 289 7.53 6.96 5.47
C THR A 289 6.52 7.41 4.41
N ASP A 290 5.23 7.33 4.72
CA ASP A 290 4.15 7.71 3.80
C ASP A 290 4.23 9.20 3.46
N GLU A 291 4.38 10.03 4.47
CA GLU A 291 4.37 11.49 4.39
C GLU A 291 5.55 12.04 3.58
N HIS A 292 6.65 11.30 3.47
CA HIS A 292 7.78 11.67 2.61
C HIS A 292 7.40 11.74 1.11
N SER A 293 6.33 11.05 0.71
CA SER A 293 5.90 10.98 -0.69
C SER A 293 4.80 11.98 -1.07
N PHE A 294 4.17 12.66 -0.11
CA PHE A 294 2.95 13.45 -0.37
C PHE A 294 3.16 14.60 -1.37
N LYS A 295 4.29 15.30 -1.27
CA LYS A 295 4.69 16.34 -2.23
C LYS A 295 4.85 15.85 -3.66
N ALA A 296 5.16 14.57 -3.86
CA ALA A 296 5.22 13.97 -5.18
C ALA A 296 3.84 14.04 -5.87
N TYR A 297 2.81 13.66 -5.11
CA TYR A 297 1.44 13.61 -5.62
C TYR A 297 0.85 15.00 -5.81
N LEU A 298 1.15 15.92 -4.89
CA LEU A 298 0.80 17.33 -5.06
C LEU A 298 1.41 17.91 -6.34
N SER A 299 2.71 17.70 -6.56
CA SER A 299 3.40 18.17 -7.76
C SER A 299 2.76 17.64 -9.04
N ARG A 300 2.61 16.31 -9.12
CA ARG A 300 2.00 15.59 -10.24
C ARG A 300 0.63 16.15 -10.60
N TRP A 301 -0.28 16.18 -9.62
CA TRP A 301 -1.68 16.49 -9.86
C TRP A 301 -1.93 17.99 -10.02
N MET A 302 -1.09 18.86 -9.43
CA MET A 302 -1.09 20.27 -9.79
C MET A 302 -0.74 20.46 -11.27
N GLY A 303 0.36 19.86 -11.74
CA GLY A 303 0.76 19.92 -13.14
C GLY A 303 -0.34 19.42 -14.08
N GLN A 304 -0.81 18.20 -13.87
CA GLN A 304 -1.86 17.58 -14.69
C GLN A 304 -3.18 18.38 -14.68
N SER A 305 -3.56 18.97 -13.54
CA SER A 305 -4.77 19.79 -13.44
C SER A 305 -4.73 21.01 -14.36
N THR A 306 -3.54 21.54 -14.69
CA THR A 306 -3.43 22.65 -15.65
C THR A 306 -3.82 22.25 -17.07
N GLN A 307 -3.69 20.97 -17.44
CA GLN A 307 -4.13 20.48 -18.75
C GLN A 307 -5.65 20.32 -18.82
N MET A 308 -6.30 20.07 -17.68
CA MET A 308 -7.76 19.93 -17.59
C MET A 308 -8.45 21.29 -17.42
N ALA A 309 -7.85 22.19 -16.65
CA ALA A 309 -8.34 23.52 -16.31
C ALA A 309 -7.27 24.59 -16.61
N PRO A 310 -7.06 24.99 -17.88
CA PRO A 310 -5.95 25.87 -18.28
C PRO A 310 -5.88 27.22 -17.55
N PHE A 311 -6.99 27.71 -16.99
CA PHE A 311 -7.03 28.99 -16.29
C PHE A 311 -6.20 29.02 -14.98
N ILE A 312 -5.81 27.86 -14.42
CA ILE A 312 -4.94 27.80 -13.24
C ILE A 312 -3.44 27.72 -13.61
N TYR A 313 -3.09 27.65 -14.89
CA TYR A 313 -1.73 27.34 -15.35
C TYR A 313 -0.68 28.29 -14.78
N ASP A 314 -0.86 29.61 -14.94
CA ASP A 314 0.17 30.60 -14.58
C ASP A 314 0.52 30.56 -13.08
N LYS A 315 -0.49 30.41 -12.22
CA LYS A 315 -0.29 30.27 -10.77
C LYS A 315 0.43 28.97 -10.45
N THR A 316 -0.08 27.86 -10.98
CA THR A 316 0.46 26.53 -10.70
C THR A 316 1.90 26.38 -11.16
N ILE A 317 2.22 26.82 -12.39
CA ILE A 317 3.55 26.63 -12.95
C ILE A 317 4.61 27.46 -12.21
N ALA A 318 4.26 28.66 -11.73
CA ALA A 318 5.16 29.48 -10.93
C ALA A 318 5.54 28.79 -9.61
N LEU A 319 4.55 28.20 -8.92
CA LEU A 319 4.75 27.46 -7.68
C LEU A 319 5.59 26.19 -7.88
N LEU A 320 5.32 25.42 -8.95
CA LEU A 320 6.08 24.22 -9.30
C LEU A 320 7.53 24.56 -9.66
N LYS A 321 7.77 25.60 -10.47
CA LYS A 321 9.13 26.03 -10.84
C LYS A 321 9.95 26.49 -9.65
N SER A 322 9.36 27.29 -8.76
CA SER A 322 10.00 27.71 -7.51
C SER A 322 10.42 26.50 -6.67
N SER A 323 9.50 25.54 -6.51
CA SER A 323 9.74 24.31 -5.73
C SER A 323 10.77 23.39 -6.40
N ALA A 324 10.76 23.27 -7.72
CA ALA A 324 11.74 22.49 -8.48
C ALA A 324 13.17 23.03 -8.32
N ASN A 325 13.34 24.35 -8.39
CA ASN A 325 14.65 24.98 -8.14
C ASN A 325 15.13 24.71 -6.71
N ALA A 326 14.25 24.87 -5.72
CA ALA A 326 14.57 24.62 -4.32
C ALA A 326 14.90 23.13 -4.05
N ALA A 327 14.14 22.21 -4.65
CA ALA A 327 14.36 20.79 -4.56
C ALA A 327 15.72 20.40 -5.16
N ALA A 328 16.04 20.86 -6.36
CA ALA A 328 17.30 20.53 -7.04
C ALA A 328 18.51 21.07 -6.27
N ALA A 329 18.42 22.28 -5.72
CA ALA A 329 19.50 22.91 -4.95
C ALA A 329 19.93 22.10 -3.73
N GLN A 330 19.01 21.38 -3.07
CA GLN A 330 19.32 20.57 -1.89
C GLN A 330 19.71 19.12 -2.20
N CYS A 331 19.59 18.68 -3.46
CA CYS A 331 19.98 17.33 -3.88
C CYS A 331 21.52 17.18 -3.94
N THR A 332 22.16 17.23 -2.77
CA THR A 332 23.62 17.18 -2.56
C THR A 332 24.03 15.99 -1.67
N GLY A 333 23.07 15.14 -1.32
CA GLY A 333 23.24 14.06 -0.35
C GLY A 333 23.71 12.74 -0.95
N GLY A 334 23.80 11.75 -0.06
CA GLY A 334 24.08 10.36 -0.42
C GLY A 334 25.50 10.13 -0.97
N SER A 335 25.79 8.87 -1.32
CA SER A 335 27.12 8.46 -1.80
C SER A 335 27.50 9.04 -3.16
N ARG A 336 26.48 9.43 -3.96
CA ARG A 336 26.65 10.06 -5.29
C ARG A 336 26.72 11.59 -5.22
N GLY A 337 26.49 12.19 -4.06
CA GLY A 337 26.43 13.66 -3.89
C GLY A 337 25.28 14.32 -4.65
N MET A 338 24.25 13.56 -5.00
CA MET A 338 23.11 13.97 -5.83
C MET A 338 21.76 13.51 -5.28
N THR A 339 21.75 12.82 -4.12
CA THR A 339 20.52 12.32 -3.51
C THR A 339 19.72 13.47 -2.93
N CYS A 340 18.41 13.47 -3.20
CA CYS A 340 17.49 14.49 -2.74
C CYS A 340 16.94 14.16 -1.35
N GLY A 341 16.91 15.16 -0.46
CA GLY A 341 16.10 15.15 0.75
C GLY A 341 14.69 15.70 0.51
N LEU A 342 13.97 15.95 1.60
CA LEU A 342 12.58 16.41 1.56
C LEU A 342 12.44 17.92 1.80
N LYS A 343 13.22 18.52 2.69
CA LYS A 343 13.05 19.91 3.13
C LYS A 343 13.65 20.93 2.18
N TRP A 344 12.93 21.21 1.09
CA TRP A 344 13.39 22.11 0.03
C TRP A 344 13.52 23.58 0.47
N PHE A 345 12.86 23.98 1.56
CA PHE A 345 12.93 25.32 2.12
C PHE A 345 14.25 25.64 2.86
N LEU A 346 15.17 24.67 3.02
CA LEU A 346 16.47 24.87 3.69
C LEU A 346 17.54 25.52 2.79
N ASN A 347 17.12 26.24 1.75
CA ASN A 347 17.98 27.04 0.86
C ASN A 347 19.21 26.28 0.34
N GLY A 348 18.97 25.13 -0.28
CA GLY A 348 20.03 24.27 -0.85
C GLY A 348 20.77 23.39 0.15
N THR A 349 20.44 23.45 1.45
CA THR A 349 21.01 22.54 2.45
C THR A 349 20.26 21.22 2.42
N TRP A 350 20.97 20.10 2.20
CA TRP A 350 20.40 18.77 2.34
C TRP A 350 20.01 18.51 3.80
N ASP A 351 18.80 18.00 4.02
CA ASP A 351 18.25 17.74 5.35
C ASP A 351 18.76 16.43 5.99
N GLY A 352 19.55 15.65 5.25
CA GLY A 352 20.08 14.36 5.69
C GLY A 352 19.11 13.20 5.52
N SER A 353 17.93 13.43 4.93
CA SER A 353 16.96 12.38 4.61
C SER A 353 17.15 11.84 3.20
N ASP A 354 16.84 10.57 3.01
CA ASP A 354 16.79 9.88 1.73
C ASP A 354 15.73 8.77 1.75
N GLY A 355 15.42 8.21 0.58
CA GLY A 355 14.38 7.20 0.42
C GLY A 355 13.52 7.41 -0.82
N VAL A 356 12.61 6.46 -1.04
CA VAL A 356 11.72 6.42 -2.20
C VAL A 356 10.83 7.66 -2.24
N GLY A 357 10.15 8.01 -1.15
CA GLY A 357 9.30 9.21 -1.07
C GLY A 357 10.04 10.50 -1.44
N GLN A 358 11.25 10.71 -0.93
CA GLN A 358 12.06 11.90 -1.22
C GLN A 358 12.47 11.97 -2.70
N GLN A 359 12.93 10.86 -3.27
CA GLN A 359 13.31 10.83 -4.69
C GLN A 359 12.07 10.96 -5.59
N MET A 360 10.95 10.37 -5.20
CA MET A 360 9.67 10.49 -5.91
C MET A 360 9.16 11.93 -5.91
N ALA A 361 9.27 12.62 -4.78
CA ALA A 361 8.90 14.03 -4.65
C ALA A 361 9.75 14.93 -5.55
N ALA A 362 11.07 14.73 -5.57
CA ALA A 362 11.97 15.44 -6.47
C ALA A 362 11.67 15.14 -7.95
N LEU A 363 11.48 13.87 -8.31
CA LEU A 363 11.12 13.45 -9.66
C LEU A 363 9.86 14.13 -10.17
N GLU A 364 8.76 14.03 -9.41
CA GLU A 364 7.46 14.56 -9.82
C GLU A 364 7.46 16.09 -9.90
N VAL A 365 8.16 16.81 -9.01
CA VAL A 365 8.25 18.27 -9.10
C VAL A 365 9.08 18.71 -10.31
N PHE A 366 10.19 18.03 -10.62
CA PHE A 366 11.01 18.36 -11.80
C PHE A 366 10.19 18.17 -13.07
N GLN A 367 9.64 16.99 -13.29
CA GLN A 367 8.93 16.71 -14.54
C GLN A 367 7.64 17.54 -14.68
N SER A 368 6.95 17.87 -13.59
CA SER A 368 5.73 18.69 -13.67
C SER A 368 5.98 20.11 -14.21
N THR A 369 7.22 20.63 -14.14
CA THR A 369 7.56 21.95 -14.73
C THR A 369 7.51 21.98 -16.27
N MET A 370 7.61 20.82 -16.94
CA MET A 370 7.53 20.76 -18.41
C MET A 370 6.11 20.46 -18.93
N VAL A 371 5.08 20.46 -18.08
CA VAL A 371 3.70 20.04 -18.44
C VAL A 371 3.12 20.71 -19.69
N ARG A 372 3.51 21.96 -19.98
CA ARG A 372 3.05 22.68 -21.19
C ARG A 372 3.52 22.08 -22.51
N TYR A 373 4.59 21.29 -22.47
CA TYR A 373 5.18 20.61 -23.62
C TYR A 373 4.67 19.17 -23.77
N ILE A 374 3.88 18.71 -22.82
CA ILE A 374 3.36 17.35 -22.76
C ILE A 374 1.93 17.33 -23.27
N GLY A 375 1.60 16.28 -24.03
CA GLY A 375 0.25 16.07 -24.55
C GLY A 375 -0.79 15.95 -23.44
N VAL A 376 -2.02 16.38 -23.72
CA VAL A 376 -3.13 16.22 -22.79
C VAL A 376 -3.47 14.73 -22.64
N PRO A 377 -3.78 14.24 -21.42
CA PRO A 377 -4.27 12.88 -21.17
C PRO A 377 -5.30 12.41 -22.19
N LEU A 378 -5.06 11.23 -22.77
CA LEU A 378 -5.90 10.64 -23.80
C LEU A 378 -7.23 10.14 -23.22
N THR A 379 -8.18 9.90 -24.12
CA THR A 379 -9.48 9.27 -23.89
C THR A 379 -9.64 8.11 -24.87
N ASN A 380 -10.74 7.37 -24.76
CA ASN A 380 -11.12 6.33 -25.74
C ASN A 380 -11.31 6.88 -27.17
N SER A 381 -11.55 8.18 -27.33
CA SER A 381 -11.80 8.84 -28.62
C SER A 381 -10.61 9.62 -29.16
N THR A 382 -9.58 9.89 -28.33
CA THR A 382 -8.41 10.68 -28.71
C THR A 382 -7.13 9.85 -28.86
N GLY A 383 -7.25 8.52 -28.98
CA GLY A 383 -6.14 7.62 -29.30
C GLY A 383 -5.65 6.74 -28.14
N GLY A 384 -6.37 6.74 -27.01
CA GLY A 384 -6.18 5.75 -25.95
C GLY A 384 -6.51 4.33 -26.46
N THR A 385 -5.63 3.37 -26.16
CA THR A 385 -5.75 1.99 -26.67
C THR A 385 -6.06 0.95 -25.59
N SER A 386 -6.20 1.39 -24.33
CA SER A 386 -6.45 0.49 -23.21
C SER A 386 -7.89 0.00 -23.25
N ILE A 387 -8.07 -1.32 -23.31
CA ILE A 387 -9.38 -1.96 -23.54
C ILE A 387 -10.28 -1.76 -22.31
N SER A 388 -11.53 -1.33 -22.49
CA SER A 388 -12.47 -1.20 -21.38
C SER A 388 -13.08 -2.55 -20.98
N ASN A 389 -13.34 -2.72 -19.68
CA ASN A 389 -14.23 -3.74 -19.13
C ASN A 389 -15.10 -3.10 -18.03
N PRO A 390 -16.29 -2.58 -18.36
CA PRO A 390 -17.18 -1.94 -17.40
C PRO A 390 -17.64 -2.84 -16.24
N ASN A 391 -17.57 -4.17 -16.42
CA ASN A 391 -17.97 -5.15 -15.42
C ASN A 391 -16.80 -5.66 -14.56
N ALA A 392 -15.58 -5.15 -14.77
CA ALA A 392 -14.41 -5.56 -13.98
C ALA A 392 -14.65 -5.27 -12.48
N GLY A 393 -14.20 -6.14 -11.58
CA GLY A 393 -14.39 -5.98 -10.12
C GLY A 393 -15.83 -6.09 -9.60
N HIS A 394 -16.85 -6.13 -10.48
CA HIS A 394 -18.25 -6.19 -10.05
C HIS A 394 -18.53 -7.52 -9.33
N ASN A 395 -19.07 -7.43 -8.10
CA ASN A 395 -19.31 -8.55 -7.17
C ASN A 395 -18.07 -9.29 -6.62
N SER A 396 -16.83 -8.86 -6.93
CA SER A 396 -15.63 -9.45 -6.32
C SER A 396 -15.57 -9.17 -4.81
N SER A 397 -16.00 -7.98 -4.38
CA SER A 397 -16.08 -7.56 -2.98
C SER A 397 -17.31 -8.05 -2.19
N ALA A 398 -18.27 -8.74 -2.82
CA ALA A 398 -19.50 -9.17 -2.14
C ALA A 398 -19.28 -10.36 -1.17
N VAL A 399 -18.08 -10.93 -1.14
CA VAL A 399 -17.71 -12.01 -0.23
C VAL A 399 -16.53 -11.55 0.62
N PRO A 400 -16.71 -11.36 1.95
CA PRO A 400 -15.59 -11.17 2.86
C PRO A 400 -14.53 -12.26 2.63
N PRO A 401 -13.21 -11.99 2.67
CA PRO A 401 -12.20 -13.01 2.40
C PRO A 401 -12.34 -14.24 3.28
N ALA A 402 -12.77 -14.05 4.54
CA ALA A 402 -13.07 -15.12 5.49
C ALA A 402 -14.24 -16.05 5.06
N GLN A 403 -15.00 -15.68 4.02
CA GLN A 403 -16.14 -16.42 3.49
C GLN A 403 -15.92 -16.89 2.03
N ARG A 404 -14.79 -16.57 1.40
CA ARG A 404 -14.44 -17.12 0.08
C ARG A 404 -13.99 -18.57 0.22
N ILE A 405 -14.95 -19.50 0.17
CA ILE A 405 -14.66 -20.91 -0.05
C ILE A 405 -14.40 -21.09 -1.54
N THR A 406 -13.15 -20.93 -1.97
CA THR A 406 -12.76 -21.31 -3.33
C THR A 406 -12.83 -22.85 -3.45
N PRO A 407 -13.56 -23.41 -4.42
CA PRO A 407 -13.56 -24.85 -4.65
C PRO A 407 -12.13 -25.32 -4.90
N PRO A 408 -11.65 -26.38 -4.22
CA PRO A 408 -10.27 -26.83 -4.37
C PRO A 408 -9.97 -27.18 -5.82
N THR A 409 -8.83 -26.70 -6.33
CA THR A 409 -8.38 -26.98 -7.69
C THR A 409 -8.13 -28.48 -7.88
N LYS A 410 -7.96 -28.92 -9.14
CA LYS A 410 -7.58 -30.32 -9.41
C LYS A 410 -6.24 -30.68 -8.73
N GLY A 411 -5.32 -29.72 -8.62
CA GLY A 411 -4.05 -29.87 -7.90
C GLY A 411 -4.27 -30.02 -6.39
N ASP A 412 -5.10 -29.16 -5.79
CA ASP A 412 -5.38 -29.22 -4.34
C ASP A 412 -6.06 -30.54 -3.96
N LYS A 413 -6.99 -31.02 -4.79
CA LYS A 413 -7.65 -32.31 -4.58
C LYS A 413 -6.67 -33.47 -4.67
N ALA A 414 -5.72 -33.42 -5.61
CA ALA A 414 -4.68 -34.45 -5.74
C ALA A 414 -3.73 -34.43 -4.54
N GLY A 415 -3.26 -33.23 -4.12
CA GLY A 415 -2.39 -33.06 -2.96
C GLY A 415 -3.07 -33.50 -1.65
N ALA A 416 -4.32 -33.13 -1.44
CA ALA A 416 -5.10 -33.55 -0.28
C ALA A 416 -5.31 -35.07 -0.23
N TRP A 417 -5.56 -35.71 -1.38
CA TRP A 417 -5.70 -37.17 -1.44
C TRP A 417 -4.37 -37.88 -1.15
N MET A 418 -3.26 -37.38 -1.68
CA MET A 418 -1.92 -37.88 -1.37
C MET A 418 -1.58 -37.76 0.11
N LEU A 419 -1.85 -36.59 0.72
CA LEU A 419 -1.62 -36.37 2.15
C LEU A 419 -2.49 -37.29 3.01
N THR A 420 -3.77 -37.45 2.65
CA THR A 420 -4.69 -38.34 3.35
C THR A 420 -4.24 -39.80 3.25
N ALA A 421 -3.81 -40.24 2.07
CA ALA A 421 -3.27 -41.58 1.86
C ALA A 421 -1.99 -41.80 2.68
N PHE A 422 -1.09 -40.81 2.73
CA PHE A 422 0.13 -40.88 3.53
C PHE A 422 -0.17 -40.99 5.03
N ILE A 423 -1.09 -40.17 5.55
CA ILE A 423 -1.52 -40.22 6.96
C ILE A 423 -2.18 -41.57 7.26
N ALA A 424 -3.03 -42.08 6.37
CA ALA A 424 -3.68 -43.37 6.54
C ALA A 424 -2.67 -44.53 6.54
N ILE A 425 -1.66 -44.49 5.66
CA ILE A 425 -0.57 -45.47 5.64
C ILE A 425 0.26 -45.39 6.92
N MET A 426 0.60 -44.20 7.38
CA MET A 426 1.33 -44.00 8.64
C MET A 426 0.53 -44.51 9.84
N ALA A 427 -0.77 -44.24 9.89
CA ALA A 427 -1.65 -44.74 10.93
C ALA A 427 -1.76 -46.27 10.89
N ALA A 428 -1.94 -46.85 9.70
CA ALA A 428 -1.97 -48.30 9.52
C ALA A 428 -0.63 -48.95 9.88
N TRP A 429 0.49 -48.32 9.56
CA TRP A 429 1.82 -48.79 9.94
C TRP A 429 2.06 -48.69 11.45
N ALA A 430 1.59 -47.62 12.10
CA ALA A 430 1.65 -47.49 13.56
C ALA A 430 0.77 -48.55 14.25
N CYS A 431 -0.45 -48.77 13.75
CA CYS A 431 -1.32 -49.84 14.24
C CYS A 431 -0.70 -51.23 14.02
N TRP A 432 -0.13 -51.47 12.84
CA TRP A 432 0.59 -52.70 12.54
C TRP A 432 1.76 -52.88 13.50
N PHE A 433 2.65 -51.90 13.62
CA PHE A 433 3.81 -51.92 14.51
C PHE A 433 3.44 -52.22 15.96
N MET A 434 2.34 -51.65 16.48
CA MET A 434 1.84 -51.95 17.83
C MET A 434 1.22 -53.34 17.97
N CYS A 435 0.80 -53.98 16.88
CA CYS A 435 0.20 -55.31 16.86
C CYS A 435 1.19 -56.45 16.57
N ILE A 436 2.43 -56.17 16.14
CA ILE A 436 3.43 -57.23 15.97
C ILE A 436 3.99 -57.61 17.35
N SER A 437 3.58 -58.75 17.87
CA SER A 437 4.12 -59.41 19.08
C SER A 437 5.55 -59.94 18.92
N ALA A 438 6.28 -59.56 17.87
CA ALA A 438 7.56 -60.16 17.48
C ALA A 438 8.81 -59.42 17.99
N TRP A 439 8.67 -58.36 18.80
CA TRP A 439 9.82 -57.78 19.51
C TRP A 439 10.05 -58.40 20.90
N GLU A 440 9.04 -59.02 21.52
CA GLU A 440 9.21 -59.68 22.82
C GLU A 440 9.74 -61.13 22.70
N SER A 441 9.64 -61.76 21.52
CA SER A 441 10.11 -63.15 21.31
C SER A 441 11.61 -63.29 21.00
N GLY A 442 12.43 -62.26 21.30
CA GLY A 442 13.89 -62.28 21.15
C GLY A 442 14.70 -62.42 22.43
N LEU A 443 14.07 -62.39 23.62
CA LEU A 443 14.80 -62.44 24.91
C LEU A 443 14.42 -63.56 25.87
N THR A 444 13.54 -64.49 25.52
CA THR A 444 13.28 -65.67 26.36
C THR A 444 13.06 -66.92 25.53
N GLY A 445 14.15 -67.52 25.07
CA GLY A 445 14.12 -68.75 24.28
C GLY A 445 15.33 -69.66 24.51
N ALA A 446 15.62 -70.02 25.76
CA ALA A 446 16.40 -71.23 26.08
C ALA A 446 16.29 -71.55 27.58
N ALA A 447 15.19 -72.20 27.97
CA ALA A 447 15.15 -72.96 29.23
C ALA A 447 15.33 -74.44 28.89
N THR A 448 16.58 -74.91 28.91
CA THR A 448 16.91 -76.34 29.05
C THR A 448 17.69 -76.53 30.33
N ALA A 449 17.18 -77.44 31.16
CA ALA A 449 17.63 -77.78 32.50
C ALA A 449 19.12 -78.17 32.58
N GLY A 450 19.78 -77.81 33.69
CA GLY A 450 21.10 -78.36 34.03
C GLY A 450 21.83 -77.65 35.17
N ALA A 451 21.74 -78.24 36.37
CA ALA A 451 22.70 -78.15 37.49
C ALA A 451 23.15 -76.76 37.99
N PHE A 452 22.53 -76.30 39.08
CA PHE A 452 23.14 -75.29 39.95
C PHE A 452 24.24 -75.96 40.80
N ARG A 453 25.50 -75.67 40.48
CA ARG A 453 26.64 -75.94 41.35
C ARG A 453 26.82 -74.74 42.28
N GLU A 454 26.79 -75.02 43.56
CA GLU A 454 26.98 -74.11 44.68
C GLU A 454 28.33 -73.36 44.59
N LYS A 455 28.30 -72.03 44.66
CA LYS A 455 29.43 -71.21 45.13
C LYS A 455 28.92 -70.08 46.02
N ILE A 456 29.33 -70.18 47.27
CA ILE A 456 29.19 -69.23 48.37
C ILE A 456 29.95 -67.94 48.06
N ALA A 457 29.35 -66.77 48.33
CA ALA A 457 29.97 -65.62 49.01
C ALA A 457 28.95 -64.49 49.27
N THR A 458 28.41 -64.49 50.49
CA THR A 458 28.16 -63.40 51.45
C THR A 458 28.08 -61.94 50.98
N VAL A 459 26.96 -61.24 51.27
CA VAL A 459 26.88 -59.94 51.99
C VAL A 459 25.50 -59.81 52.68
N MET A 460 25.48 -59.14 53.84
CA MET A 460 24.46 -59.09 54.89
C MET A 460 23.13 -58.38 54.58
N ASP A 461 22.09 -58.88 55.28
CA ASP A 461 20.74 -58.32 55.53
C ASP A 461 20.79 -57.00 56.33
N VAL A 462 19.68 -56.24 56.39
CA VAL A 462 18.93 -55.95 57.63
C VAL A 462 17.61 -55.22 57.30
N LYS A 463 16.53 -56.00 57.39
CA LYS A 463 15.16 -55.71 57.90
C LYS A 463 14.25 -54.81 57.04
N GLY A 464 13.05 -55.21 56.59
CA GLY A 464 12.22 -56.36 56.91
C GLY A 464 10.98 -55.99 57.77
N LYS A 465 9.81 -56.37 57.23
CA LYS A 465 8.43 -56.48 57.80
C LYS A 465 7.46 -55.32 57.45
N GLY A 466 6.28 -55.53 56.88
CA GLY A 466 5.61 -56.75 56.42
C GLY A 466 4.10 -56.53 56.17
N ARG A 467 3.59 -57.12 55.06
CA ARG A 467 2.24 -57.66 54.68
C ARG A 467 0.94 -56.92 55.11
N VAL A 468 0.05 -56.48 54.18
CA VAL A 468 -0.92 -57.17 53.23
C VAL A 468 -2.20 -57.64 53.97
N VAL A 469 -3.45 -57.33 53.55
CA VAL A 469 -4.30 -58.06 52.56
C VAL A 469 -5.64 -57.31 52.23
N LYS A 470 -5.97 -57.20 50.92
CA LYS A 470 -7.23 -57.34 50.08
C LYS A 470 -8.65 -57.36 50.70
N THR A 471 -9.82 -57.12 50.04
CA THR A 471 -10.36 -56.72 48.69
C THR A 471 -11.91 -56.67 48.78
N GLY A 472 -12.63 -55.93 47.92
CA GLY A 472 -14.00 -56.29 47.50
C GLY A 472 -14.96 -55.13 47.12
N ALA A 473 -15.62 -55.21 45.97
CA ALA A 473 -16.48 -54.19 45.30
C ALA A 473 -17.96 -54.70 45.17
N PRO A 474 -18.91 -54.18 44.33
CA PRO A 474 -19.25 -52.83 43.79
C PRO A 474 -20.79 -52.48 43.70
N ARG A 475 -21.09 -51.28 43.11
CA ARG A 475 -22.25 -50.83 42.24
C ARG A 475 -23.64 -50.43 42.81
N ASN A 476 -24.15 -49.27 42.36
CA ASN A 476 -25.50 -49.06 41.74
C ASN A 476 -25.72 -47.63 41.18
N LYS A 477 -26.78 -47.46 40.34
CA LYS A 477 -27.06 -46.37 39.37
C LYS A 477 -28.43 -45.68 39.62
N TRP A 478 -28.50 -44.35 39.36
CA TRP A 478 -29.59 -43.43 38.90
C TRP A 478 -30.93 -43.17 39.65
N ILE A 479 -31.35 -41.87 39.70
CA ILE A 479 -32.51 -41.19 39.03
C ILE A 479 -33.03 -39.97 39.86
N GLY A 480 -33.24 -38.80 39.21
CA GLY A 480 -34.41 -37.90 39.47
C GLY A 480 -34.23 -36.39 39.21
N VAL A 481 -35.27 -35.73 38.66
CA VAL A 481 -35.29 -34.44 37.90
C VAL A 481 -36.15 -33.35 38.61
N ASP A 482 -36.12 -32.10 38.08
CA ASP A 482 -37.11 -30.98 38.13
C ASP A 482 -36.83 -29.80 39.09
N HIS A 483 -37.09 -28.49 38.87
CA HIS A 483 -37.31 -27.58 37.71
C HIS A 483 -37.45 -26.11 38.28
N VAL A 484 -37.29 -25.06 37.44
CA VAL A 484 -37.80 -23.64 37.54
C VAL A 484 -36.99 -22.52 38.25
N GLY A 485 -36.71 -21.41 37.51
CA GLY A 485 -36.93 -20.02 37.97
C GLY A 485 -35.77 -19.00 37.96
N SER A 486 -35.76 -18.04 37.03
CA SER A 486 -35.09 -16.71 37.13
C SER A 486 -36.08 -15.65 37.72
N PRO A 487 -35.79 -14.33 37.94
CA PRO A 487 -34.60 -13.49 37.63
C PRO A 487 -34.24 -12.36 38.68
N ILE A 488 -33.28 -11.49 38.31
CA ILE A 488 -33.02 -10.08 38.75
C ILE A 488 -32.35 -9.78 40.11
N ARG A 489 -31.12 -9.21 40.07
CA ARG A 489 -30.81 -7.90 40.72
C ARG A 489 -29.47 -7.30 40.28
N GLU A 490 -29.55 -6.00 40.00
CA GLU A 490 -28.47 -5.04 39.77
C GLU A 490 -27.50 -4.97 40.97
N GLU A 491 -26.21 -4.76 40.69
CA GLU A 491 -25.36 -3.98 41.58
C GLU A 491 -24.39 -3.11 40.77
N LYS A 492 -24.63 -1.79 40.84
CA LYS A 492 -23.72 -0.74 40.41
C LYS A 492 -22.50 -0.74 41.33
N ARG A 493 -21.29 -0.84 40.77
CA ARG A 493 -20.08 -0.29 41.39
C ARG A 493 -19.40 0.65 40.41
N GLY A 494 -19.41 1.93 40.77
CA GLY A 494 -18.63 2.95 40.10
C GLY A 494 -17.14 2.81 40.39
N SER A 495 -16.34 3.24 39.43
CA SER A 495 -15.01 3.77 39.70
C SER A 495 -14.88 5.10 38.95
N ARG A 496 -14.59 6.14 39.73
CA ARG A 496 -14.06 7.41 39.25
C ARG A 496 -12.65 7.14 38.76
N TYR A 497 -12.29 7.61 37.58
CA TYR A 497 -10.91 8.05 37.34
C TYR A 497 -10.93 9.36 36.56
N ARG A 498 -10.27 10.36 37.16
CA ARG A 498 -10.02 11.70 36.63
C ARG A 498 -9.07 11.62 35.44
N GLN A 499 -9.39 12.42 34.42
CA GLN A 499 -8.50 13.42 33.80
C GLN A 499 -7.00 13.22 34.00
N ARG A 500 -6.28 13.02 32.88
CA ARG A 500 -5.01 13.72 32.64
C ARG A 500 -4.84 14.01 31.15
N ASP A 501 -4.62 15.30 30.92
CA ASP A 501 -4.24 15.97 29.69
C ASP A 501 -2.84 15.59 29.19
N HIS A 502 -2.55 16.08 27.98
CA HIS A 502 -1.30 16.12 27.24
C HIS A 502 -0.97 14.86 26.45
N PHE A 503 -1.00 14.96 25.11
CA PHE A 503 0.21 14.90 24.31
C PHE A 503 0.06 15.80 23.08
N ALA A 504 1.13 16.56 22.85
CA ALA A 504 1.37 17.51 21.78
C ALA A 504 1.97 16.82 20.54
#